data_AF-A0A650A3N3-F1
#
_entry.id   AF-A0A650A3N3-F1
#
_cell.length_a   1.000
_cell.length_b   1.000
_cell.length_c   1.000
_cell.angle_alpha   90.00
_cell.angle_beta   90.00
_cell.angle_gamma   90.00
#
_symmetry.space_group_name_H-M   'P 1'
#
loop_
_entity.id
_entity.type
_entity.pdbx_description
1 polymer ?
#
loop_
_entity_poly.entity_id
_entity_poly.type
_entity_poly.pdbx_seq_one_letter_code
_entity_poly.pdbx_strand_id
1 'polypeptide(L)'
;MTDRDPLSAVSPLDGRYARYTEPLVPYASESALIRARVRVEVEYLIALADLDATPLEIDADQREALRAIYEDFNDEDAAFVKQIETAGTETYDATNHDVKAVEYFLRERQPAGLEADQWLHFGLTSEDVNNLAHRLLLKPAVEAVLLPALRDVRDALVELAQEYRETPMLARTHGQPATPTTFGKEMAVYASRLGRAIGRIEASDDLAGKLAGASGTYAAHHVAYPDVDWPSFAESFVKSLGLEHEPLTTQVNPCDDLAALFDALQGANRVLLDLDLDAWLYVSDRYLGQQSADGETGSSTMPHKVNPIDFENSEGNLSKANSDLDFLAGYVTNSRLQRDLSDSTVKRNMGVALAHCLIGYRKLESGLGKVVPNEQVMRDELEATPAVIGEAVQTILRREGHGDAYEQVKALTRGEDVTLADFRALFAELDIDPAVAEELAALTPAAYTGLGAELADET
;
A
#
# COMPACT_ATOMS: atom_id res chain seq x y z
N MET A 1 -9.90 -27.53 9.91
CA MET A 1 -9.54 -26.31 10.68
C MET A 1 -10.39 -26.27 11.93
N THR A 2 -9.98 -25.58 12.99
CA THR A 2 -10.88 -25.34 14.14
C THR A 2 -11.78 -24.16 13.82
N ASP A 3 -13.10 -24.34 13.88
CA ASP A 3 -14.04 -23.22 13.87
C ASP A 3 -13.74 -22.33 15.08
N ARG A 4 -13.21 -21.13 14.82
CA ARG A 4 -12.90 -20.14 15.85
C ARG A 4 -13.73 -18.91 15.59
N ASP A 5 -14.50 -18.51 16.60
CA ASP A 5 -15.22 -17.24 16.61
C ASP A 5 -14.20 -16.08 16.49
N PRO A 6 -14.51 -14.98 15.76
CA PRO A 6 -13.61 -13.83 15.63
C PRO A 6 -13.13 -13.24 16.99
N LEU A 7 -13.91 -13.35 18.07
CA LEU A 7 -13.50 -12.92 19.41
C LEU A 7 -12.43 -13.84 20.03
N SER A 8 -12.26 -15.04 19.51
CA SER A 8 -11.25 -16.03 19.90
C SER A 8 -10.05 -16.10 18.93
N ALA A 9 -10.03 -15.26 17.90
CA ALA A 9 -8.92 -15.17 16.97
C ALA A 9 -7.65 -14.68 17.70
N VAL A 10 -6.52 -15.34 17.40
CA VAL A 10 -5.21 -14.95 17.97
C VAL A 10 -4.71 -13.66 17.33
N SER A 11 -4.86 -13.55 16.00
CA SER A 11 -4.55 -12.34 15.25
C SER A 11 -5.74 -11.38 15.32
N PRO A 12 -5.51 -10.07 15.55
CA PRO A 12 -6.58 -9.09 15.48
C PRO A 12 -7.09 -8.91 14.04
N LEU A 13 -6.31 -9.32 13.03
CA LEU A 13 -6.68 -9.23 11.60
C LEU A 13 -7.89 -10.11 11.26
N ASP A 14 -8.02 -11.27 11.91
CA ASP A 14 -9.13 -12.21 11.73
C ASP A 14 -10.20 -12.06 12.83
N GLY A 15 -10.01 -11.10 13.74
CA GLY A 15 -10.89 -10.82 14.87
C GLY A 15 -11.41 -9.39 14.83
N ARG A 16 -10.81 -8.53 15.65
CA ARG A 16 -11.18 -7.10 15.80
C ARG A 16 -11.29 -6.37 14.45
N TYR A 17 -10.41 -6.68 13.50
CA TYR A 17 -10.32 -6.01 12.22
C TYR A 17 -10.83 -6.85 11.04
N ALA A 18 -11.48 -8.00 11.29
CA ALA A 18 -11.94 -8.91 10.24
C ALA A 18 -12.76 -8.20 9.14
N ARG A 19 -13.65 -7.28 9.53
CA ARG A 19 -14.46 -6.50 8.57
C ARG A 19 -13.64 -5.66 7.58
N TYR A 20 -12.43 -5.24 7.97
CA TYR A 20 -11.54 -4.45 7.12
C TYR A 20 -10.69 -5.36 6.23
N THR A 21 -10.39 -6.57 6.68
CA THR A 21 -9.53 -7.54 5.99
C THR A 21 -10.32 -8.49 5.09
N GLU A 22 -11.65 -8.55 5.22
CA GLU A 22 -12.55 -9.35 4.38
C GLU A 22 -12.26 -9.26 2.88
N PRO A 23 -12.02 -8.06 2.28
CA PRO A 23 -11.71 -7.96 0.84
C PRO A 23 -10.43 -8.68 0.43
N LEU A 24 -9.53 -8.99 1.37
CA LEU A 24 -8.30 -9.73 1.12
C LEU A 24 -8.46 -11.25 1.23
N VAL A 25 -9.55 -11.75 1.82
CA VAL A 25 -9.78 -13.21 2.00
C VAL A 25 -9.67 -13.99 0.68
N PRO A 26 -10.21 -13.50 -0.46
CA PRO A 26 -10.06 -14.17 -1.76
C PRO A 26 -8.62 -14.24 -2.29
N TYR A 27 -7.65 -13.57 -1.66
CA TYR A 27 -6.26 -13.47 -2.09
C TYR A 27 -5.24 -13.95 -1.05
N ALA A 28 -5.52 -13.75 0.23
CA ALA A 28 -4.57 -13.94 1.32
C ALA A 28 -4.81 -15.20 2.16
N SER A 29 -5.92 -15.90 1.95
CA SER A 29 -6.28 -17.08 2.72
C SER A 29 -5.63 -18.38 2.21
N GLU A 30 -5.61 -19.41 3.06
CA GLU A 30 -5.18 -20.75 2.65
C GLU A 30 -6.07 -21.31 1.53
N SER A 31 -7.38 -21.05 1.59
CA SER A 31 -8.33 -21.43 0.54
C SER A 31 -7.98 -20.78 -0.80
N ALA A 32 -7.65 -19.48 -0.78
CA ALA A 32 -7.21 -18.75 -1.96
C ALA A 32 -5.91 -19.34 -2.55
N LEU A 33 -4.94 -19.69 -1.70
CA LEU A 33 -3.70 -20.34 -2.13
C LEU A 33 -3.96 -21.71 -2.78
N ILE A 34 -4.84 -22.53 -2.20
CA ILE A 34 -5.23 -23.81 -2.78
C ILE A 34 -5.91 -23.59 -4.14
N ARG A 35 -6.89 -22.70 -4.24
CA ARG A 35 -7.56 -22.36 -5.51
C ARG A 35 -6.58 -21.93 -6.58
N ALA A 36 -5.62 -21.06 -6.24
CA ALA A 36 -4.61 -20.60 -7.19
C ALA A 36 -3.68 -21.72 -7.65
N ARG A 37 -3.34 -22.67 -6.77
CA ARG A 37 -2.57 -23.88 -7.15
C ARG A 37 -3.36 -24.77 -8.10
N VAL A 38 -4.65 -24.99 -7.82
CA VAL A 38 -5.57 -25.71 -8.72
C VAL A 38 -5.59 -25.04 -10.09
N ARG A 39 -5.73 -23.70 -10.15
CA ARG A 39 -5.70 -22.94 -11.41
C ARG A 39 -4.41 -23.18 -12.20
N VAL A 40 -3.25 -23.11 -11.55
CA VAL A 40 -1.96 -23.31 -12.23
C VAL A 40 -1.84 -24.73 -12.80
N GLU A 41 -2.21 -25.75 -12.03
CA GLU A 41 -2.17 -27.15 -12.47
C GLU A 41 -3.14 -27.42 -13.63
N VAL A 42 -4.36 -26.88 -13.55
CA VAL A 42 -5.37 -27.00 -14.62
C VAL A 42 -4.88 -26.35 -15.90
N GLU A 43 -4.46 -25.08 -15.85
CA GLU A 43 -4.00 -24.38 -17.05
C GLU A 43 -2.72 -25.02 -17.61
N TYR A 44 -1.86 -25.58 -16.75
CA TYR A 44 -0.67 -26.31 -17.20
C TYR A 44 -1.03 -27.59 -17.95
N LEU A 45 -1.99 -28.36 -17.43
CA LEU A 45 -2.49 -29.56 -18.10
C LEU A 45 -3.09 -29.23 -19.48
N ILE A 46 -3.88 -28.15 -19.56
CA ILE A 46 -4.44 -27.65 -20.82
C ILE A 46 -3.33 -27.24 -21.78
N ALA A 47 -2.30 -26.51 -21.31
CA ALA A 47 -1.17 -26.10 -22.14
C ALA A 47 -0.34 -27.29 -22.65
N LEU A 48 -0.19 -28.36 -21.85
CA LEU A 48 0.45 -29.60 -22.32
C LEU A 48 -0.34 -30.27 -23.44
N ALA A 49 -1.67 -30.26 -23.38
CA ALA A 49 -2.55 -30.81 -24.41
C ALA A 49 -2.49 -30.01 -25.73
N ASP A 50 -2.05 -28.76 -25.68
CA ASP A 50 -1.84 -27.91 -26.86
C ASP A 50 -0.49 -28.17 -27.56
N LEU A 51 0.39 -29.00 -26.99
CA LEU A 51 1.63 -29.43 -27.64
C LEU A 51 1.37 -30.60 -28.58
N ASP A 52 1.72 -30.43 -29.85
CA ASP A 52 1.71 -31.52 -30.86
C ASP A 52 2.56 -32.75 -30.44
N ALA A 53 3.52 -32.55 -29.55
CA ALA A 53 4.41 -33.60 -29.06
C ALA A 53 3.76 -34.54 -28.03
N THR A 54 2.69 -34.10 -27.35
CA THR A 54 2.02 -34.94 -26.33
C THR A 54 0.84 -35.69 -26.97
N PRO A 55 0.57 -36.93 -26.56
CA PRO A 55 -0.65 -37.65 -26.96
C PRO A 55 -1.88 -37.25 -26.12
N LEU A 56 -1.81 -36.16 -25.36
CA LEU A 56 -2.89 -35.70 -24.48
C LEU A 56 -3.91 -34.91 -25.30
N GLU A 57 -5.11 -35.47 -25.45
CA GLU A 57 -6.22 -34.78 -26.11
C GLU A 57 -7.22 -34.29 -25.06
N ILE A 58 -7.49 -32.98 -25.06
CA ILE A 58 -8.51 -32.34 -24.22
C ILE A 58 -9.42 -31.50 -25.11
N ASP A 59 -10.67 -31.94 -25.25
CA ASP A 59 -11.69 -31.25 -26.06
C ASP A 59 -12.21 -29.97 -25.38
N ALA A 60 -13.06 -29.22 -26.10
CA ALA A 60 -13.56 -27.94 -25.61
C ALA A 60 -14.42 -28.06 -24.34
N ASP A 61 -15.26 -29.09 -24.25
CA ASP A 61 -16.16 -29.31 -23.12
C ASP A 61 -15.34 -29.74 -21.88
N GLN A 62 -14.31 -30.56 -22.09
CA GLN A 62 -13.35 -30.94 -21.04
C GLN A 62 -12.53 -29.75 -20.55
N ARG A 63 -12.11 -28.83 -21.43
CA ARG A 63 -11.41 -27.60 -21.03
C ARG A 63 -12.30 -26.70 -20.17
N GLU A 64 -13.56 -26.51 -20.56
CA GLU A 64 -14.53 -25.75 -19.77
C GLU A 64 -14.74 -26.41 -18.40
N ALA A 65 -14.94 -27.72 -18.37
CA ALA A 65 -15.12 -28.46 -17.13
C ALA A 65 -13.88 -28.42 -16.22
N LEU A 66 -12.66 -28.47 -16.78
CA LEU A 66 -11.42 -28.32 -16.00
C LEU A 66 -11.30 -26.92 -15.39
N ARG A 67 -11.63 -25.87 -16.15
CA ARG A 67 -11.59 -24.49 -15.65
C ARG A 67 -12.61 -24.22 -14.57
N ALA A 68 -13.81 -24.80 -14.71
CA ALA A 68 -14.86 -24.74 -13.70
C ALA A 68 -14.37 -25.22 -12.32
N ILE A 69 -13.40 -26.13 -12.24
CA ILE A 69 -12.83 -26.62 -10.97
C ILE A 69 -12.23 -25.48 -10.13
N TYR A 70 -11.51 -24.54 -10.74
CA TYR A 70 -10.94 -23.40 -10.00
C TYR A 70 -11.85 -22.16 -10.00
N GLU A 71 -12.76 -22.04 -10.97
CA GLU A 71 -13.73 -20.93 -11.07
C GLU A 71 -14.85 -21.05 -10.04
N ASP A 72 -15.36 -22.28 -9.82
CA ASP A 72 -16.41 -22.59 -8.84
C ASP A 72 -15.86 -23.12 -7.50
N PHE A 73 -14.54 -23.01 -7.30
CA PHE A 73 -13.84 -23.53 -6.13
C PHE A 73 -14.39 -22.91 -4.83
N ASN A 74 -14.77 -23.76 -3.89
CA ASN A 74 -15.45 -23.34 -2.66
C ASN A 74 -14.81 -23.93 -1.38
N ASP A 75 -15.43 -23.66 -0.23
CA ASP A 75 -14.93 -24.10 1.08
C ASP A 75 -14.93 -25.63 1.24
N GLU A 76 -15.87 -26.35 0.62
CA GLU A 76 -15.90 -27.82 0.65
C GLU A 76 -14.72 -28.39 -0.14
N ASP A 77 -14.38 -27.79 -1.29
CA ASP A 77 -13.21 -28.16 -2.07
C ASP A 77 -11.92 -27.89 -1.27
N ALA A 78 -11.78 -26.72 -0.67
CA ALA A 78 -10.65 -26.38 0.18
C ALA A 78 -10.51 -27.35 1.36
N ALA A 79 -11.61 -27.68 2.03
CA ALA A 79 -11.65 -28.64 3.13
C ALA A 79 -11.25 -30.05 2.66
N PHE A 80 -11.67 -30.45 1.46
CA PHE A 80 -11.32 -31.75 0.89
C PHE A 80 -9.82 -31.83 0.55
N VAL A 81 -9.23 -30.79 -0.04
CA VAL A 81 -7.76 -30.73 -0.23
C VAL A 81 -7.03 -30.85 1.11
N LYS A 82 -7.48 -30.12 2.14
CA LYS A 82 -6.88 -30.21 3.48
C LYS A 82 -7.06 -31.60 4.09
N GLN A 83 -8.18 -32.28 3.85
CA GLN A 83 -8.39 -33.65 4.30
C GLN A 83 -7.37 -34.60 3.67
N ILE A 84 -7.18 -34.54 2.36
CA ILE A 84 -6.17 -35.33 1.64
C ILE A 84 -4.78 -35.07 2.23
N GLU A 85 -4.45 -33.82 2.55
CA GLU A 85 -3.15 -33.45 3.11
C GLU A 85 -2.91 -34.03 4.50
N THR A 86 -3.87 -33.89 5.42
CA THR A 86 -3.62 -34.12 6.86
C THR A 86 -4.14 -35.45 7.39
N ALA A 87 -5.22 -35.98 6.82
CA ALA A 87 -5.90 -37.16 7.32
C ALA A 87 -5.90 -38.32 6.31
N GLY A 88 -5.76 -38.01 5.02
CA GLY A 88 -5.99 -38.96 3.94
C GLY A 88 -7.48 -39.18 3.65
N THR A 89 -7.75 -40.06 2.70
CA THR A 89 -9.08 -40.47 2.24
C THR A 89 -9.15 -41.99 2.19
N GLU A 90 -10.26 -42.55 1.71
CA GLU A 90 -10.35 -43.99 1.46
C GLU A 90 -9.37 -44.45 0.35
N THR A 91 -9.01 -43.54 -0.57
CA THR A 91 -8.18 -43.82 -1.74
C THR A 91 -6.70 -43.46 -1.53
N TYR A 92 -6.43 -42.42 -0.74
CA TYR A 92 -5.08 -41.84 -0.58
C TYR A 92 -4.68 -41.76 0.90
N ASP A 93 -3.47 -42.20 1.23
CA ASP A 93 -2.85 -41.88 2.51
C ASP A 93 -2.61 -40.35 2.65
N ALA A 94 -2.53 -39.86 3.89
CA ALA A 94 -2.22 -38.46 4.18
C ALA A 94 -0.89 -38.05 3.54
N THR A 95 -0.91 -37.04 2.66
CA THR A 95 0.29 -36.66 1.90
C THR A 95 1.32 -35.92 2.76
N ASN A 96 0.87 -35.19 3.80
CA ASN A 96 1.68 -34.20 4.53
C ASN A 96 2.41 -33.22 3.59
N HIS A 97 1.85 -33.01 2.39
CA HIS A 97 2.38 -32.14 1.36
C HIS A 97 1.22 -31.51 0.59
N ASP A 98 1.10 -30.19 0.68
CA ASP A 98 -0.03 -29.42 0.16
C ASP A 98 -0.20 -29.49 -1.37
N VAL A 99 0.87 -29.29 -2.15
CA VAL A 99 0.79 -29.40 -3.63
C VAL A 99 0.44 -30.83 -4.07
N LYS A 100 0.94 -31.86 -3.38
CA LYS A 100 0.57 -33.25 -3.68
C LYS A 100 -0.91 -33.52 -3.40
N ALA A 101 -1.48 -32.89 -2.37
CA ALA A 101 -2.90 -32.97 -2.09
C ALA A 101 -3.75 -32.31 -3.20
N VAL A 102 -3.27 -31.20 -3.79
CA VAL A 102 -3.90 -30.59 -4.97
C VAL A 102 -3.89 -31.52 -6.18
N GLU A 103 -2.78 -32.22 -6.43
CA GLU A 103 -2.71 -33.21 -7.51
C GLU A 103 -3.76 -34.32 -7.34
N TYR A 104 -3.89 -34.89 -6.14
CA TYR A 104 -4.92 -35.89 -5.86
C TYR A 104 -6.34 -35.35 -5.91
N PHE A 105 -6.57 -34.11 -5.45
CA PHE A 105 -7.84 -33.44 -5.61
C PHE A 105 -8.25 -33.33 -7.08
N LEU A 106 -7.31 -32.93 -7.95
CA LEU A 106 -7.57 -32.84 -9.38
C LEU A 106 -7.89 -34.21 -9.99
N ARG A 107 -7.23 -35.29 -9.56
CA ARG A 107 -7.56 -36.64 -10.02
C ARG A 107 -9.02 -37.00 -9.76
N GLU A 108 -9.53 -36.67 -8.59
CA GLU A 108 -10.93 -36.92 -8.20
C GLU A 108 -11.94 -36.00 -8.89
N ARG A 109 -11.50 -34.82 -9.35
CA ARG A 109 -12.37 -33.79 -9.95
C ARG A 109 -12.27 -33.70 -11.47
N GLN A 110 -11.55 -34.61 -12.12
CA GLN A 110 -11.45 -34.64 -13.57
C GLN A 110 -12.82 -34.83 -14.24
N PRO A 111 -13.04 -34.19 -15.42
CA PRO A 111 -14.24 -34.44 -16.21
C PRO A 111 -14.31 -35.91 -16.67
N ALA A 112 -15.53 -36.41 -16.79
CA ALA A 112 -15.76 -37.79 -17.19
C ALA A 112 -15.14 -38.09 -18.57
N GLY A 113 -14.43 -39.22 -18.67
CA GLY A 113 -13.80 -39.67 -19.92
C GLY A 113 -12.44 -39.03 -20.23
N LEU A 114 -11.95 -38.11 -19.40
CA LEU A 114 -10.57 -37.62 -19.50
C LEU A 114 -9.62 -38.55 -18.73
N GLU A 115 -8.66 -39.15 -19.42
CA GLU A 115 -7.60 -39.99 -18.82
C GLU A 115 -6.27 -39.22 -18.72
N ALA A 116 -6.19 -38.25 -17.81
CA ALA A 116 -5.05 -37.34 -17.69
C ALA A 116 -4.25 -37.45 -16.37
N ASP A 117 -4.50 -38.45 -15.54
CA ASP A 117 -3.82 -38.65 -14.24
C ASP A 117 -2.29 -38.57 -14.31
N GLN A 118 -1.69 -39.15 -15.34
CA GLN A 118 -0.23 -39.17 -15.56
C GLN A 118 0.34 -37.84 -16.04
N TRP A 119 -0.52 -36.91 -16.46
CA TRP A 119 -0.16 -35.60 -16.98
C TRP A 119 -0.31 -34.49 -15.94
N LEU A 120 -1.12 -34.71 -14.90
CA LEU A 120 -1.17 -33.83 -13.74
C LEU A 120 0.22 -33.71 -13.10
N HIS A 121 0.66 -32.48 -12.85
CA HIS A 121 1.99 -32.16 -12.33
C HIS A 121 3.18 -32.68 -13.19
N PHE A 122 2.97 -32.97 -14.48
CA PHE A 122 4.00 -33.57 -15.34
C PHE A 122 5.27 -32.69 -15.44
N GLY A 123 6.42 -33.23 -15.02
CA GLY A 123 7.72 -32.56 -15.07
C GLY A 123 7.89 -31.39 -14.08
N LEU A 124 6.82 -30.96 -13.42
CA LEU A 124 6.84 -29.85 -12.48
C LEU A 124 7.55 -30.20 -11.17
N THR A 125 7.99 -29.16 -10.47
CA THR A 125 8.22 -29.19 -9.03
C THR A 125 7.14 -28.39 -8.31
N SER A 126 6.90 -28.65 -7.02
CA SER A 126 5.94 -27.91 -6.20
C SER A 126 6.08 -26.39 -6.29
N GLU A 127 7.31 -25.88 -6.44
CA GLU A 127 7.52 -24.42 -6.58
C GLU A 127 7.23 -23.87 -7.97
N ASP A 128 7.15 -24.66 -9.04
CA ASP A 128 6.58 -24.17 -10.30
C ASP A 128 5.12 -23.74 -10.06
N VAL A 129 4.38 -24.49 -9.24
CA VAL A 129 3.00 -24.18 -8.88
C VAL A 129 2.92 -23.04 -7.85
N ASN A 130 3.67 -23.14 -6.74
CA ASN A 130 3.57 -22.17 -5.64
C ASN A 130 3.94 -20.74 -6.05
N ASN A 131 5.03 -20.57 -6.81
CA ASN A 131 5.51 -19.24 -7.15
C ASN A 131 4.52 -18.48 -8.06
N LEU A 132 3.85 -19.20 -8.97
CA LEU A 132 2.82 -18.67 -9.85
C LEU A 132 1.54 -18.40 -9.05
N ALA A 133 1.11 -19.33 -8.20
CA ALA A 133 -0.05 -19.17 -7.35
C ALA A 133 0.04 -17.92 -6.45
N HIS A 134 1.20 -17.68 -5.82
CA HIS A 134 1.40 -16.48 -5.01
C HIS A 134 1.24 -15.18 -5.80
N ARG A 135 1.74 -15.12 -7.04
CA ARG A 135 1.64 -13.91 -7.88
C ARG A 135 0.24 -13.69 -8.44
N LEU A 136 -0.44 -14.78 -8.81
CA LEU A 136 -1.84 -14.77 -9.21
C LEU A 136 -2.77 -14.25 -8.11
N LEU A 137 -2.36 -14.31 -6.84
CA LEU A 137 -3.11 -13.76 -5.72
C LEU A 137 -2.64 -12.35 -5.35
N LEU A 138 -1.33 -12.10 -5.35
CA LEU A 138 -0.77 -10.84 -4.92
C LEU A 138 -1.11 -9.68 -5.87
N LYS A 139 -1.02 -9.92 -7.18
CA LYS A 139 -1.34 -8.91 -8.20
C LYS A 139 -2.76 -8.35 -8.04
N PRO A 140 -3.83 -9.17 -8.05
CA PRO A 140 -5.17 -8.64 -7.83
C PRO A 140 -5.43 -8.15 -6.40
N ALA A 141 -4.73 -8.65 -5.37
CA ALA A 141 -4.85 -8.08 -4.02
C ALA A 141 -4.39 -6.61 -3.98
N VAL A 142 -3.29 -6.30 -4.68
CA VAL A 142 -2.81 -4.92 -4.79
C VAL A 142 -3.72 -4.09 -5.69
N GLU A 143 -4.02 -4.59 -6.89
CA GLU A 143 -4.80 -3.85 -7.91
C GLU A 143 -6.25 -3.61 -7.53
N ALA A 144 -6.93 -4.62 -6.97
CA ALA A 144 -8.35 -4.56 -6.69
C ALA A 144 -8.69 -4.08 -5.27
N VAL A 145 -7.73 -4.11 -4.34
CA VAL A 145 -7.99 -3.79 -2.92
C VAL A 145 -7.16 -2.61 -2.42
N LEU A 146 -5.82 -2.68 -2.53
CA LEU A 146 -4.96 -1.65 -1.94
C LEU A 146 -4.89 -0.37 -2.76
N LEU A 147 -4.73 -0.47 -4.08
CA LEU A 147 -4.65 0.69 -4.96
C LEU A 147 -5.92 1.55 -4.91
N PRO A 148 -7.14 0.99 -4.94
CA PRO A 148 -8.36 1.77 -4.72
C PRO A 148 -8.36 2.50 -3.38
N ALA A 149 -8.03 1.82 -2.28
CA ALA A 149 -7.98 2.46 -0.95
C ALA A 149 -6.95 3.60 -0.86
N LEU A 150 -5.79 3.46 -1.52
CA LEU A 150 -4.80 4.54 -1.60
C LEU A 150 -5.28 5.72 -2.45
N ARG A 151 -6.01 5.44 -3.55
CA ARG A 151 -6.61 6.49 -4.38
C ARG A 151 -7.71 7.23 -3.62
N ASP A 152 -8.55 6.53 -2.85
CA ASP A 152 -9.57 7.14 -2.00
C ASP A 152 -8.93 8.14 -1.01
N VAL A 153 -7.83 7.74 -0.35
CA VAL A 153 -7.05 8.64 0.53
C VAL A 153 -6.48 9.84 -0.23
N ARG A 154 -5.87 9.61 -1.39
CA ARG A 154 -5.31 10.68 -2.23
C ARG A 154 -6.41 11.68 -2.61
N ASP A 155 -7.56 11.19 -3.04
CA ASP A 155 -8.66 12.02 -3.53
C ASP A 155 -9.24 12.85 -2.39
N ALA A 156 -9.37 12.29 -1.18
CA ALA A 156 -9.74 13.05 0.01
C ALA A 156 -8.72 14.17 0.35
N LEU A 157 -7.41 13.93 0.15
CA LEU A 157 -6.39 14.97 0.33
C LEU A 157 -6.48 16.06 -0.74
N VAL A 158 -6.80 15.70 -1.99
CA VAL A 158 -7.03 16.67 -3.07
C VAL A 158 -8.26 17.52 -2.79
N GLU A 159 -9.35 16.92 -2.32
CA GLU A 159 -10.55 17.65 -1.91
C GLU A 159 -10.25 18.66 -0.80
N LEU A 160 -9.56 18.23 0.27
CA LEU A 160 -9.12 19.12 1.33
C LEU A 160 -8.17 20.22 0.83
N ALA A 161 -7.28 19.88 -0.10
CA ALA A 161 -6.36 20.84 -0.70
C ALA A 161 -7.12 21.96 -1.43
N GLN A 162 -8.12 21.60 -2.24
CA GLN A 162 -8.92 22.54 -3.01
C GLN A 162 -9.88 23.35 -2.14
N GLU A 163 -10.57 22.71 -1.19
CA GLU A 163 -11.54 23.37 -0.31
C GLU A 163 -10.87 24.44 0.57
N TYR A 164 -9.69 24.13 1.11
CA TYR A 164 -8.97 24.98 2.07
C TYR A 164 -7.71 25.62 1.48
N ARG A 165 -7.65 25.78 0.15
CA ARG A 165 -6.49 26.37 -0.55
C ARG A 165 -6.16 27.79 -0.09
N GLU A 166 -7.16 28.57 0.29
CA GLU A 166 -6.97 29.96 0.74
C GLU A 166 -6.88 30.09 2.27
N THR A 167 -6.97 29.00 3.02
CA THR A 167 -6.96 29.03 4.50
C THR A 167 -5.54 29.27 5.01
N PRO A 168 -5.20 30.47 5.51
CA PRO A 168 -3.85 30.78 5.94
C PRO A 168 -3.52 30.05 7.24
N MET A 169 -2.30 29.54 7.33
CA MET A 169 -1.82 28.74 8.45
C MET A 169 -0.40 29.17 8.83
N LEU A 170 -0.13 29.29 10.14
CA LEU A 170 1.24 29.53 10.60
C LEU A 170 2.06 28.26 10.37
N ALA A 171 3.10 28.34 9.53
CA ALA A 171 4.00 27.21 9.35
C ALA A 171 4.88 27.01 10.60
N ARG A 172 5.33 25.78 10.82
CA ARG A 172 6.30 25.46 11.86
C ARG A 172 7.55 24.84 11.25
N THR A 173 8.71 25.42 11.54
CA THR A 173 10.02 24.82 11.21
C THR A 173 10.81 24.65 12.50
N HIS A 174 11.41 23.46 12.72
CA HIS A 174 11.96 23.08 14.02
C HIS A 174 10.96 23.25 15.19
N GLY A 175 9.65 23.12 14.91
CA GLY A 175 8.57 23.36 15.86
C GLY A 175 8.36 24.84 16.24
N GLN A 176 9.04 25.78 15.59
CA GLN A 176 8.93 27.22 15.85
C GLN A 176 8.10 27.91 14.77
N PRO A 177 7.39 29.01 15.10
CA PRO A 177 6.72 29.85 14.12
C PRO A 177 7.62 30.24 12.94
N ALA A 178 7.11 30.08 11.72
CA ALA A 178 7.81 30.36 10.48
C ALA A 178 6.89 31.08 9.48
N THR A 179 7.43 31.39 8.30
CA THR A 179 6.71 32.04 7.20
C THR A 179 5.38 31.33 6.92
N PRO A 180 4.24 32.05 6.91
CA PRO A 180 2.92 31.45 6.75
C PRO A 180 2.78 30.63 5.46
N THR A 181 1.91 29.63 5.54
CA THR A 181 1.50 28.76 4.43
C THR A 181 -0.03 28.76 4.35
N THR A 182 -0.61 27.87 3.55
CA THR A 182 -2.05 27.58 3.56
C THR A 182 -2.28 26.12 3.91
N PHE A 183 -3.35 25.82 4.67
CA PHE A 183 -3.69 24.44 5.02
C PHE A 183 -3.88 23.57 3.77
N GLY A 184 -4.59 24.07 2.75
CA GLY A 184 -4.80 23.34 1.50
C GLY A 184 -3.49 22.98 0.80
N LYS A 185 -2.52 23.90 0.76
CA LYS A 185 -1.18 23.60 0.21
C LYS A 185 -0.46 22.48 0.98
N GLU A 186 -0.59 22.40 2.30
CA GLU A 186 0.04 21.30 3.05
C GLU A 186 -0.64 19.95 2.75
N MET A 187 -1.96 19.92 2.53
CA MET A 187 -2.64 18.72 2.05
C MET A 187 -2.20 18.33 0.63
N ALA A 188 -2.01 19.33 -0.24
CA ALA A 188 -1.50 19.15 -1.61
C ALA A 188 -0.13 18.47 -1.65
N VAL A 189 0.76 18.80 -0.70
CA VAL A 189 2.08 18.15 -0.58
C VAL A 189 1.92 16.63 -0.38
N TYR A 190 1.00 16.20 0.49
CA TYR A 190 0.75 14.78 0.74
C TYR A 190 0.07 14.10 -0.45
N ALA A 191 -0.95 14.72 -1.04
CA ALA A 191 -1.61 14.20 -2.24
C ALA A 191 -0.62 13.96 -3.38
N SER A 192 0.25 14.94 -3.65
CA SER A 192 1.30 14.87 -4.68
C SER A 192 2.33 13.77 -4.40
N ARG A 193 2.79 13.64 -3.15
CA ARG A 193 3.72 12.57 -2.72
C ARG A 193 3.07 11.18 -2.84
N LEU A 194 1.81 11.07 -2.46
CA LEU A 194 1.04 9.82 -2.52
C LEU A 194 0.77 9.42 -3.96
N GLY A 195 0.43 10.37 -4.86
CA GLY A 195 0.28 10.12 -6.29
C GLY A 195 1.54 9.53 -6.92
N ARG A 196 2.73 10.08 -6.60
CA ARG A 196 4.01 9.47 -7.02
C ARG A 196 4.25 8.09 -6.43
N ALA A 197 3.83 7.85 -5.18
CA ALA A 197 3.98 6.54 -4.55
C ALA A 197 3.05 5.49 -5.19
N ILE A 198 1.80 5.86 -5.50
CA ILE A 198 0.85 5.04 -6.26
C ILE A 198 1.45 4.67 -7.61
N GLY A 199 1.99 5.64 -8.36
CA GLY A 199 2.63 5.35 -9.65
C GLY A 199 3.82 4.38 -9.57
N ARG A 200 4.55 4.33 -8.43
CA ARG A 200 5.60 3.31 -8.21
C ARG A 200 5.04 1.92 -7.93
N ILE A 201 3.90 1.84 -7.22
CA ILE A 201 3.21 0.57 -6.99
C ILE A 201 2.67 0.03 -8.32
N GLU A 202 2.05 0.90 -9.13
CA GLU A 202 1.57 0.55 -10.47
C GLU A 202 2.73 0.11 -11.39
N ALA A 203 3.88 0.77 -11.32
CA ALA A 203 5.07 0.35 -12.08
C ALA A 203 5.74 -0.94 -11.56
N SER A 204 5.21 -1.55 -10.50
CA SER A 204 5.65 -2.85 -9.96
C SER A 204 4.65 -3.98 -10.30
N ASP A 205 3.83 -3.80 -11.35
CA ASP A 205 2.79 -4.74 -11.81
C ASP A 205 3.33 -5.92 -12.64
N ASP A 206 4.59 -5.81 -13.09
CA ASP A 206 5.38 -6.84 -13.79
C ASP A 206 5.85 -7.97 -12.86
N LEU A 207 4.93 -8.56 -12.08
CA LEU A 207 5.24 -9.73 -11.26
C LEU A 207 5.66 -10.90 -12.15
N ALA A 208 6.84 -11.47 -11.86
CA ALA A 208 7.50 -12.43 -12.73
C ALA A 208 7.49 -13.84 -12.16
N GLY A 209 6.84 -14.78 -12.84
CA GLY A 209 6.78 -16.20 -12.46
C GLY A 209 7.83 -17.06 -13.14
N LYS A 210 8.09 -18.25 -12.58
CA LYS A 210 8.97 -19.25 -13.19
C LYS A 210 8.27 -20.58 -13.41
N LEU A 211 8.68 -21.30 -14.45
CA LEU A 211 8.40 -22.71 -14.67
C LEU A 211 9.67 -23.35 -15.24
N ALA A 212 10.35 -24.18 -14.45
CA ALA A 212 11.63 -24.76 -14.88
C ALA A 212 12.00 -26.08 -14.16
N GLY A 213 11.06 -26.67 -13.43
CA GLY A 213 11.24 -27.96 -12.77
C GLY A 213 12.16 -27.90 -11.55
N ALA A 214 12.67 -29.08 -11.17
CA ALA A 214 13.27 -29.34 -9.85
C ALA A 214 14.58 -28.60 -9.53
N SER A 215 15.24 -27.95 -10.49
CA SER A 215 16.44 -27.14 -10.20
C SER A 215 16.63 -25.99 -11.18
N GLY A 216 15.58 -25.59 -11.90
CA GLY A 216 15.67 -24.50 -12.88
C GLY A 216 16.29 -24.88 -14.22
N THR A 217 16.21 -26.16 -14.63
CA THR A 217 16.92 -26.67 -15.82
C THR A 217 16.06 -27.48 -16.77
N TYR A 218 14.75 -27.60 -16.52
CA TYR A 218 13.83 -28.40 -17.33
C TYR A 218 14.23 -29.88 -17.45
N ALA A 219 15.06 -30.41 -16.54
CA ALA A 219 15.68 -31.73 -16.73
C ALA A 219 14.66 -32.87 -16.90
N ALA A 220 13.57 -32.85 -16.11
CA ALA A 220 12.49 -33.84 -16.22
C ALA A 220 11.68 -33.68 -17.51
N HIS A 221 11.40 -32.44 -17.91
CA HIS A 221 10.74 -32.11 -19.16
C HIS A 221 11.56 -32.57 -20.38
N HIS A 222 12.85 -32.20 -20.41
CA HIS A 222 13.76 -32.46 -21.52
C HIS A 222 14.05 -33.96 -21.71
N VAL A 223 14.19 -34.75 -20.65
CA VAL A 223 14.41 -36.20 -20.80
C VAL A 223 13.17 -36.92 -21.35
N ALA A 224 11.96 -36.42 -21.05
CA ALA A 224 10.72 -37.02 -21.51
C ALA A 224 10.35 -36.59 -22.93
N TYR A 225 10.55 -35.32 -23.27
CA TYR A 225 10.34 -34.77 -24.61
C TYR A 225 11.53 -33.87 -25.00
N PRO A 226 12.59 -34.43 -25.61
CA PRO A 226 13.82 -33.69 -25.90
C PRO A 226 13.69 -32.68 -27.05
N ASP A 227 12.70 -32.88 -27.93
CA ASP A 227 12.47 -32.04 -29.12
C ASP A 227 11.53 -30.85 -28.86
N VAL A 228 10.95 -30.74 -27.65
CA VAL A 228 10.11 -29.60 -27.24
C VAL A 228 11.00 -28.48 -26.72
N ASP A 229 10.77 -27.26 -27.21
CA ASP A 229 11.40 -26.04 -26.70
C ASP A 229 10.75 -25.61 -25.38
N TRP A 230 11.18 -26.25 -24.29
CA TRP A 230 10.64 -26.03 -22.95
C TRP A 230 10.80 -24.59 -22.43
N PRO A 231 11.92 -23.87 -22.66
CA PRO A 231 12.00 -22.45 -22.34
C PRO A 231 10.91 -21.61 -23.01
N SER A 232 10.67 -21.78 -24.31
CA SER A 232 9.62 -21.04 -25.03
C SER A 232 8.21 -21.43 -24.59
N PHE A 233 7.99 -22.72 -24.27
CA PHE A 233 6.74 -23.20 -23.69
C PHE A 233 6.48 -22.56 -22.32
N ALA A 234 7.49 -22.54 -21.44
CA ALA A 234 7.40 -21.96 -20.11
C ALA A 234 7.11 -20.46 -20.16
N GLU A 235 7.79 -19.70 -21.02
CA GLU A 235 7.52 -18.28 -21.22
C GLU A 235 6.07 -18.04 -21.66
N SER A 236 5.59 -18.82 -22.65
CA SER A 236 4.23 -18.70 -23.16
C SER A 236 3.18 -19.03 -22.09
N PHE A 237 3.41 -20.08 -21.31
CA PHE A 237 2.53 -20.50 -20.22
C PHE A 237 2.48 -19.48 -19.08
N VAL A 238 3.62 -18.96 -18.65
CA VAL A 238 3.65 -17.94 -17.58
C VAL A 238 2.96 -16.65 -18.04
N LYS A 239 3.19 -16.23 -19.29
CA LYS A 239 2.51 -15.08 -19.89
C LYS A 239 1.00 -15.29 -20.06
N SER A 240 0.53 -16.50 -20.36
CA SER A 240 -0.91 -16.78 -20.43
C SER A 240 -1.61 -16.66 -19.08
N LEU A 241 -0.86 -16.70 -17.97
CA LEU A 241 -1.36 -16.41 -16.62
C LEU A 241 -1.37 -14.91 -16.27
N GLY A 242 -0.90 -14.03 -17.16
CA GLY A 242 -0.82 -12.58 -16.94
C GLY A 242 0.39 -12.14 -16.11
N LEU A 243 1.45 -12.95 -16.11
CA LEU A 243 2.70 -12.73 -15.39
C LEU A 243 3.87 -12.61 -16.37
N GLU A 244 4.91 -11.88 -15.98
CA GLU A 244 6.18 -11.91 -16.70
C GLU A 244 6.93 -13.22 -16.43
N HIS A 245 7.84 -13.62 -17.33
CA HIS A 245 8.60 -14.85 -17.19
C HIS A 245 10.01 -14.58 -16.66
N GLU A 246 10.37 -15.25 -15.57
CA GLU A 246 11.75 -15.30 -15.06
C GLU A 246 12.46 -16.55 -15.60
N PRO A 247 13.36 -16.40 -16.60
CA PRO A 247 13.97 -17.54 -17.29
C PRO A 247 15.09 -18.22 -16.50
N LEU A 248 15.74 -17.55 -15.55
CA LEU A 248 16.93 -18.07 -14.87
C LEU A 248 16.69 -18.20 -13.37
N THR A 249 16.28 -19.39 -12.96
CA THR A 249 15.98 -19.68 -11.55
C THR A 249 16.73 -20.87 -11.02
N THR A 250 16.67 -21.04 -9.71
CA THR A 250 16.98 -22.31 -9.05
C THR A 250 15.67 -23.12 -8.94
N GLN A 251 15.46 -23.84 -7.84
CA GLN A 251 14.17 -24.47 -7.59
C GLN A 251 13.08 -23.44 -7.24
N VAL A 252 13.46 -22.25 -6.77
CA VAL A 252 12.56 -21.15 -6.40
C VAL A 252 12.73 -19.99 -7.38
N ASN A 253 11.67 -19.19 -7.53
CA ASN A 253 11.77 -17.86 -8.12
C ASN A 253 12.58 -16.94 -7.16
N PRO A 254 13.47 -16.07 -7.65
CA PRO A 254 14.33 -15.22 -6.81
C PRO A 254 13.58 -14.15 -6.00
N CYS A 255 12.32 -13.83 -6.37
CA CYS A 255 11.43 -12.93 -5.66
C CYS A 255 11.90 -11.45 -5.59
N ASP A 256 12.80 -11.02 -6.47
CA ASP A 256 13.21 -9.61 -6.60
C ASP A 256 12.03 -8.70 -7.02
N ASP A 257 11.12 -9.23 -7.83
CA ASP A 257 9.86 -8.58 -8.21
C ASP A 257 8.95 -8.33 -6.99
N LEU A 258 8.84 -9.31 -6.08
CA LEU A 258 8.09 -9.16 -4.83
C LEU A 258 8.73 -8.12 -3.91
N ALA A 259 10.07 -8.12 -3.81
CA ALA A 259 10.79 -7.13 -3.01
C ALA A 259 10.56 -5.71 -3.54
N ALA A 260 10.60 -5.51 -4.86
CA ALA A 260 10.31 -4.22 -5.49
C ALA A 260 8.89 -3.73 -5.18
N LEU A 261 7.89 -4.61 -5.26
CA LEU A 261 6.51 -4.30 -4.88
C LEU A 261 6.39 -3.94 -3.39
N PHE A 262 7.04 -4.69 -2.50
CA PHE A 262 7.03 -4.39 -1.06
C PHE A 262 7.68 -3.05 -0.74
N ASP A 263 8.78 -2.71 -1.40
CA ASP A 263 9.42 -1.39 -1.29
C ASP A 263 8.52 -0.26 -1.78
N ALA A 264 7.79 -0.47 -2.88
CA ALA A 264 6.83 0.50 -3.39
C ALA A 264 5.69 0.77 -2.39
N LEU A 265 5.12 -0.29 -1.79
CA LEU A 265 4.10 -0.21 -0.74
C LEU A 265 4.64 0.52 0.50
N GLN A 266 5.85 0.20 0.95
CA GLN A 266 6.51 0.92 2.05
C GLN A 266 6.66 2.41 1.74
N GLY A 267 6.96 2.75 0.48
CA GLY A 267 7.04 4.12 -0.01
C GLY A 267 5.73 4.90 0.18
N ALA A 268 4.58 4.29 -0.11
CA ALA A 268 3.27 4.89 0.14
C ALA A 268 3.00 5.01 1.64
N ASN A 269 3.23 3.94 2.41
CA ASN A 269 3.03 3.93 3.86
C ASN A 269 3.82 5.02 4.58
N ARG A 270 5.06 5.31 4.16
CA ARG A 270 5.88 6.39 4.74
C ARG A 270 5.31 7.79 4.50
N VAL A 271 4.63 8.02 3.38
CA VAL A 271 3.92 9.30 3.14
C VAL A 271 2.75 9.44 4.10
N LEU A 272 2.00 8.35 4.31
CA LEU A 272 0.83 8.33 5.18
C LEU A 272 1.19 8.40 6.67
N LEU A 273 2.26 7.73 7.10
CA LEU A 273 2.79 7.82 8.47
C LEU A 273 3.20 9.26 8.83
N ASP A 274 3.80 9.96 7.88
CA ASP A 274 4.19 11.37 8.02
C ASP A 274 2.94 12.27 8.13
N LEU A 275 1.88 11.96 7.38
CA LEU A 275 0.59 12.63 7.50
C LEU A 275 -0.13 12.32 8.82
N ASP A 276 -0.11 11.07 9.29
CA ASP A 276 -0.72 10.68 10.57
C ASP A 276 -0.14 11.52 11.73
N LEU A 277 1.19 11.73 11.71
CA LEU A 277 1.88 12.55 12.71
C LEU A 277 1.51 14.03 12.61
N ASP A 278 1.53 14.61 11.40
CA ASP A 278 1.18 16.01 11.20
C ASP A 278 -0.30 16.27 11.53
N ALA A 279 -1.22 15.38 11.13
CA ALA A 279 -2.62 15.46 11.48
C ALA A 279 -2.83 15.39 13.00
N TRP A 280 -2.09 14.53 13.70
CA TRP A 280 -2.12 14.47 15.16
C TRP A 280 -1.66 15.79 15.79
N LEU A 281 -0.58 16.40 15.27
CA LEU A 281 -0.08 17.70 15.72
C LEU A 281 -1.07 18.83 15.44
N TYR A 282 -1.70 18.86 14.25
CA TYR A 282 -2.73 19.84 13.94
C TYR A 282 -3.96 19.70 14.85
N VAL A 283 -4.36 18.48 15.20
CA VAL A 283 -5.42 18.27 16.22
C VAL A 283 -4.96 18.77 17.59
N SER A 284 -3.71 18.50 17.99
CA SER A 284 -3.13 18.97 19.25
C SER A 284 -3.10 20.50 19.34
N ASP A 285 -2.74 21.18 18.25
CA ASP A 285 -2.73 22.65 18.13
C ASP A 285 -4.14 23.24 17.96
N ARG A 286 -5.17 22.39 17.85
CA ARG A 286 -6.59 22.73 17.59
C ARG A 286 -6.84 23.34 16.21
N TYR A 287 -5.89 23.16 15.29
CA TYR A 287 -6.05 23.49 13.87
C TYR A 287 -7.06 22.57 13.20
N LEU A 288 -7.17 21.32 13.66
CA LEU A 288 -8.20 20.40 13.22
C LEU A 288 -9.17 20.11 14.37
N GLY A 289 -10.43 20.48 14.17
CA GLY A 289 -11.55 19.97 14.97
C GLY A 289 -12.00 18.61 14.44
N GLN A 290 -12.84 17.90 15.21
CA GLN A 290 -13.48 16.65 14.77
C GLN A 290 -14.99 16.78 14.93
N GLN A 291 -15.73 16.42 13.89
CA GLN A 291 -17.19 16.29 13.99
C GLN A 291 -17.52 15.04 14.80
N SER A 292 -18.11 15.21 15.99
CA SER A 292 -18.63 14.09 16.78
C SER A 292 -19.90 13.56 16.13
N ALA A 293 -19.94 12.27 15.80
CA ALA A 293 -21.22 11.61 15.48
C ALA A 293 -22.08 11.52 16.76
N ASP A 294 -23.38 11.78 16.65
CA ASP A 294 -24.32 11.66 17.78
C ASP A 294 -24.25 10.25 18.39
N GLY A 295 -23.66 10.14 19.59
CA GLY A 295 -23.57 8.90 20.36
C GLY A 295 -22.16 8.30 20.52
N GLU A 296 -21.12 8.83 19.86
CA GLU A 296 -19.75 8.37 20.10
C GLU A 296 -19.21 8.87 21.45
N THR A 297 -18.73 7.95 22.30
CA THR A 297 -18.10 8.29 23.57
C THR A 297 -16.59 8.46 23.38
N GLY A 298 -16.13 9.70 23.15
CA GLY A 298 -14.72 10.01 22.87
C GLY A 298 -13.75 9.79 24.05
N SER A 299 -14.25 9.82 25.29
CA SER A 299 -13.49 9.45 26.49
C SER A 299 -14.44 8.89 27.56
N SER A 300 -14.02 7.82 28.24
CA SER A 300 -14.79 7.19 29.32
C SER A 300 -15.00 8.08 30.55
N THR A 301 -14.26 9.19 30.66
CA THR A 301 -14.31 10.11 31.81
C THR A 301 -14.49 11.59 31.44
N MET A 302 -14.22 11.99 30.19
CA MET A 302 -14.27 13.39 29.74
C MET A 302 -15.20 13.57 28.52
N PRO A 303 -16.48 13.93 28.71
CA PRO A 303 -17.50 13.94 27.65
C PRO A 303 -17.24 14.88 26.46
N HIS A 304 -16.33 15.85 26.61
CA HIS A 304 -16.00 16.84 25.57
C HIS A 304 -14.72 16.49 24.78
N LYS A 305 -14.01 15.41 25.14
CA LYS A 305 -12.72 15.07 24.54
C LYS A 305 -12.93 14.25 23.27
N VAL A 306 -12.56 14.81 22.12
CA VAL A 306 -12.47 14.10 20.84
C VAL A 306 -10.99 13.85 20.53
N ASN A 307 -10.61 12.60 20.27
CA ASN A 307 -9.21 12.18 20.09
C ASN A 307 -8.99 11.73 18.64
N PRO A 308 -7.80 11.96 18.03
CA PRO A 308 -7.46 11.54 16.68
C PRO A 308 -7.19 10.03 16.56
N ILE A 309 -8.08 9.19 17.11
CA ILE A 309 -7.87 7.73 17.23
C ILE A 309 -7.77 7.01 15.89
N ASP A 310 -8.35 7.57 14.83
CA ASP A 310 -8.28 6.98 13.50
C ASP A 310 -6.88 7.18 12.89
N PHE A 311 -6.26 8.35 13.06
CA PHE A 311 -4.84 8.59 12.69
C PHE A 311 -3.90 7.75 13.54
N GLU A 312 -4.11 7.67 14.86
CA GLU A 312 -3.29 6.83 15.75
C GLU A 312 -3.40 5.33 15.41
N ASN A 313 -4.58 4.87 14.96
CA ASN A 313 -4.78 3.50 14.49
C ASN A 313 -4.11 3.25 13.14
N SER A 314 -4.19 4.23 12.23
CA SER A 314 -3.48 4.20 10.95
C SER A 314 -1.97 4.09 11.19
N GLU A 315 -1.41 4.98 12.00
CA GLU A 315 0.02 5.03 12.31
C GLU A 315 0.55 3.69 12.81
N GLY A 316 -0.15 3.07 13.78
CA GLY A 316 0.24 1.79 14.34
C GLY A 316 0.19 0.64 13.32
N ASN A 317 -0.85 0.59 12.48
CA ASN A 317 -0.97 -0.45 11.47
C ASN A 317 0.03 -0.27 10.33
N LEU A 318 0.23 0.95 9.83
CA LEU A 318 1.20 1.22 8.77
C LEU A 318 2.64 0.99 9.23
N SER A 319 2.95 1.29 10.50
CA SER A 319 4.24 0.94 11.11
C SER A 319 4.45 -0.57 11.16
N LYS A 320 3.42 -1.35 11.55
CA LYS A 320 3.48 -2.81 11.55
C LYS A 320 3.60 -3.37 10.13
N ALA A 321 2.84 -2.83 9.17
CA ALA A 321 2.93 -3.22 7.77
C ALA A 321 4.34 -3.02 7.23
N ASN A 322 4.97 -1.86 7.47
CA ASN A 322 6.33 -1.60 7.02
C ASN A 322 7.35 -2.54 7.66
N SER A 323 7.19 -2.87 8.95
CA SER A 323 8.05 -3.87 9.60
C SER A 323 7.95 -5.24 8.93
N ASP A 324 6.75 -5.65 8.48
CA ASP A 324 6.55 -6.93 7.82
C ASP A 324 7.03 -6.90 6.37
N LEU A 325 6.75 -5.82 5.63
CA LEU A 325 7.19 -5.65 4.24
C LEU A 325 8.72 -5.62 4.14
N ASP A 326 9.40 -4.90 5.02
CA ASP A 326 10.88 -4.85 5.09
C ASP A 326 11.46 -6.24 5.39
N PHE A 327 10.90 -6.95 6.38
CA PHE A 327 11.29 -8.31 6.68
C PHE A 327 11.05 -9.26 5.49
N LEU A 328 9.88 -9.19 4.87
CA LEU A 328 9.51 -10.03 3.73
C LEU A 328 10.47 -9.80 2.56
N ALA A 329 10.69 -8.55 2.15
CA ALA A 329 11.58 -8.19 1.04
C ALA A 329 13.00 -8.71 1.24
N GLY A 330 13.55 -8.55 2.45
CA GLY A 330 14.89 -9.05 2.78
C GLY A 330 14.98 -10.58 2.91
N TYR A 331 13.91 -11.24 3.35
CA TYR A 331 13.93 -12.68 3.61
C TYR A 331 13.70 -13.52 2.35
N VAL A 332 12.71 -13.16 1.52
CA VAL A 332 12.31 -13.99 0.37
C VAL A 332 13.32 -13.97 -0.78
N THR A 333 14.25 -13.02 -0.78
CA THR A 333 15.33 -12.87 -1.77
C THR A 333 16.60 -13.64 -1.41
N ASN A 334 16.61 -14.38 -0.29
CA ASN A 334 17.75 -15.19 0.13
C ASN A 334 17.36 -16.65 0.35
N SER A 335 18.12 -17.56 -0.26
CA SER A 335 17.94 -19.00 -0.07
C SER A 335 19.29 -19.72 -0.17
N ARG A 336 19.51 -20.74 0.67
CA ARG A 336 20.76 -21.51 0.66
C ARG A 336 20.83 -22.41 -0.57
N LEU A 337 21.90 -22.29 -1.35
CA LEU A 337 22.15 -23.09 -2.56
C LEU A 337 20.96 -22.97 -3.55
N GLN A 338 20.47 -24.09 -4.11
CA GLN A 338 19.35 -24.10 -5.06
C GLN A 338 17.98 -23.92 -4.39
N ARG A 339 17.90 -24.08 -3.06
CA ARG A 339 16.88 -23.55 -2.15
C ARG A 339 17.06 -24.15 -0.74
N ASP A 340 16.46 -23.49 0.22
CA ASP A 340 15.90 -24.10 1.43
C ASP A 340 14.40 -23.74 1.54
N LEU A 341 13.66 -24.41 2.44
CA LEU A 341 12.19 -24.28 2.52
C LEU A 341 11.71 -23.22 3.53
N SER A 342 12.62 -22.41 4.10
CA SER A 342 12.24 -21.45 5.14
C SER A 342 11.34 -20.31 4.61
N ASP A 343 11.41 -20.01 3.32
CA ASP A 343 10.59 -19.02 2.63
C ASP A 343 9.11 -19.44 2.55
N SER A 344 8.80 -20.73 2.49
CA SER A 344 7.44 -21.25 2.34
C SER A 344 6.49 -20.77 3.45
N THR A 345 6.93 -20.83 4.71
CA THR A 345 6.12 -20.33 5.83
C THR A 345 6.07 -18.80 5.86
N VAL A 346 7.16 -18.13 5.45
CA VAL A 346 7.26 -16.67 5.43
C VAL A 346 6.31 -16.07 4.39
N LYS A 347 6.25 -16.62 3.18
CA LYS A 347 5.36 -16.19 2.09
C LYS A 347 3.87 -16.24 2.47
N ARG A 348 3.46 -17.11 3.39
CA ARG A 348 2.08 -17.14 3.91
C ARG A 348 1.71 -15.90 4.73
N ASN A 349 2.68 -15.05 5.09
CA ASN A 349 2.46 -13.80 5.82
C ASN A 349 2.39 -12.56 4.91
N MET A 350 2.48 -12.71 3.58
CA MET A 350 2.28 -11.57 2.66
C MET A 350 0.91 -10.91 2.86
N GLY A 351 -0.14 -11.73 3.01
CA GLY A 351 -1.50 -11.25 3.30
C GLY A 351 -1.63 -10.48 4.61
N VAL A 352 -0.83 -10.82 5.63
CA VAL A 352 -0.78 -10.12 6.92
C VAL A 352 -0.25 -8.69 6.75
N ALA A 353 0.82 -8.53 5.96
CA ALA A 353 1.37 -7.21 5.65
C ALA A 353 0.36 -6.35 4.86
N LEU A 354 -0.30 -6.94 3.86
CA LEU A 354 -1.34 -6.24 3.08
C LEU A 354 -2.56 -5.86 3.94
N ALA A 355 -2.96 -6.72 4.88
CA ALA A 355 -4.06 -6.44 5.79
C ALA A 355 -3.78 -5.24 6.69
N HIS A 356 -2.57 -5.13 7.24
CA HIS A 356 -2.16 -3.95 8.00
C HIS A 356 -2.11 -2.69 7.12
N CYS A 357 -1.64 -2.79 5.87
CA CYS A 357 -1.74 -1.67 4.91
C CYS A 357 -3.19 -1.21 4.74
N LEU A 358 -4.09 -2.14 4.41
CA LEU A 358 -5.50 -1.83 4.15
C LEU A 358 -6.21 -1.20 5.35
N ILE A 359 -5.97 -1.74 6.56
CA ILE A 359 -6.51 -1.15 7.80
C ILE A 359 -6.00 0.27 7.96
N GLY A 360 -4.70 0.48 7.77
CA GLY A 360 -4.09 1.82 7.84
C GLY A 360 -4.75 2.80 6.88
N TYR A 361 -4.86 2.44 5.61
CA TYR A 361 -5.46 3.30 4.58
C TYR A 361 -6.91 3.67 4.91
N ARG A 362 -7.74 2.69 5.30
CA ARG A 362 -9.14 2.92 5.65
C ARG A 362 -9.31 3.73 6.93
N LYS A 363 -8.37 3.62 7.87
CA LYS A 363 -8.36 4.40 9.11
C LYS A 363 -7.94 5.84 8.87
N LEU A 364 -6.90 6.06 8.08
CA LEU A 364 -6.53 7.39 7.64
C LEU A 364 -7.68 8.08 6.90
N GLU A 365 -8.28 7.40 5.92
CA GLU A 365 -9.46 7.91 5.17
C GLU A 365 -10.61 8.30 6.11
N SER A 366 -10.92 7.45 7.10
CA SER A 366 -11.92 7.75 8.13
C SER A 366 -11.55 8.97 8.97
N GLY A 367 -10.28 9.15 9.28
CA GLY A 367 -9.76 10.31 10.00
C GLY A 367 -9.91 11.60 9.19
N LEU A 368 -9.50 11.58 7.93
CA LEU A 368 -9.63 12.70 6.99
C LEU A 368 -11.10 13.12 6.82
N GLY A 369 -12.03 12.17 6.71
CA GLY A 369 -13.46 12.46 6.58
C GLY A 369 -14.14 13.04 7.83
N LYS A 370 -13.45 13.08 8.99
CA LYS A 370 -13.98 13.60 10.26
C LYS A 370 -13.39 14.94 10.68
N VAL A 371 -12.20 15.28 10.17
CA VAL A 371 -11.51 16.50 10.57
C VAL A 371 -12.04 17.71 9.81
N VAL A 372 -12.11 18.85 10.49
CA VAL A 372 -12.48 20.13 9.90
C VAL A 372 -11.47 21.18 10.36
N PRO A 373 -10.81 21.91 9.44
CA PRO A 373 -9.95 23.03 9.78
C PRO A 373 -10.67 24.09 10.61
N ASN A 374 -10.03 24.53 11.70
CA ASN A 374 -10.49 25.63 12.53
C ASN A 374 -9.82 26.92 12.08
N GLU A 375 -10.38 27.55 11.05
CA GLU A 375 -9.84 28.76 10.43
C GLU A 375 -9.67 29.92 11.43
N GLN A 376 -10.55 30.01 12.44
CA GLN A 376 -10.44 31.06 13.46
C GLN A 376 -9.19 30.86 14.32
N VAL A 377 -8.91 29.62 14.77
CA VAL A 377 -7.71 29.34 15.57
C VAL A 377 -6.43 29.59 14.76
N MET A 378 -6.40 29.19 13.48
CA MET A 378 -5.26 29.45 12.60
C MET A 378 -5.04 30.96 12.40
N ARG A 379 -6.12 31.72 12.17
CA ARG A 379 -6.08 33.18 12.01
C ARG A 379 -5.61 33.87 13.29
N ASP A 380 -6.15 33.49 14.44
CA ASP A 380 -5.78 34.07 15.74
C ASP A 380 -4.29 33.86 16.05
N GLU A 381 -3.74 32.67 15.75
CA GLU A 381 -2.31 32.39 15.96
C GLU A 381 -1.41 33.21 15.02
N LEU A 382 -1.82 33.38 13.76
CA LEU A 382 -1.13 34.25 12.81
C LEU A 382 -1.13 35.71 13.28
N GLU A 383 -2.29 36.23 13.73
CA GLU A 383 -2.42 37.59 14.25
C GLU A 383 -1.59 37.81 15.53
N ALA A 384 -1.46 36.78 16.37
CA ALA A 384 -0.62 36.80 17.55
C ALA A 384 0.89 36.67 17.26
N THR A 385 1.28 36.39 16.01
CA THR A 385 2.68 36.14 15.64
C THR A 385 3.18 37.08 14.51
N PRO A 386 3.15 38.40 14.70
CA PRO A 386 3.51 39.36 13.65
C PRO A 386 4.98 39.30 13.24
N ALA A 387 5.87 38.76 14.08
CA ALA A 387 7.30 38.63 13.76
C ALA A 387 7.58 37.87 12.44
N VAL A 388 6.66 37.01 11.98
CA VAL A 388 6.83 36.22 10.75
C VAL A 388 6.84 37.05 9.47
N ILE A 389 6.33 38.29 9.48
CA ILE A 389 6.44 39.18 8.31
C ILE A 389 7.84 39.79 8.17
N GLY A 390 8.70 39.64 9.18
CA GLY A 390 10.04 40.22 9.17
C GLY A 390 10.86 39.78 7.96
N GLU A 391 10.67 38.54 7.49
CA GLU A 391 11.28 38.06 6.25
C GLU A 391 10.82 38.85 5.02
N ALA A 392 9.52 39.08 4.87
CA ALA A 392 8.95 39.87 3.77
C ALA A 392 9.52 41.30 3.79
N VAL A 393 9.52 41.93 4.97
CA VAL A 393 10.03 43.28 5.18
C VAL A 393 11.49 43.39 4.76
N GLN A 394 12.37 42.52 5.26
CA GLN A 394 13.79 42.58 4.88
C GLN A 394 13.98 42.35 3.37
N THR A 395 13.14 41.54 2.74
CA THR A 395 13.27 41.18 1.33
C THR A 395 12.88 42.34 0.43
N ILE A 396 11.78 43.04 0.76
CA ILE A 396 11.36 44.27 0.08
C ILE A 396 12.42 45.37 0.26
N LEU A 397 12.93 45.58 1.48
CA LEU A 397 13.96 46.59 1.71
C LEU A 397 15.28 46.29 0.99
N ARG A 398 15.66 45.01 0.88
CA ARG A 398 16.81 44.60 0.05
C ARG A 398 16.59 44.93 -1.42
N ARG A 399 15.37 44.75 -1.95
CA ARG A 399 14.99 45.11 -3.33
C ARG A 399 15.20 46.61 -3.58
N GLU A 400 14.87 47.45 -2.59
CA GLU A 400 15.06 48.91 -2.64
C GLU A 400 16.50 49.36 -2.34
N GLY A 401 17.44 48.44 -2.09
CA GLY A 401 18.86 48.76 -1.91
C GLY A 401 19.29 49.03 -0.47
N HIS A 402 18.45 48.75 0.53
CA HIS A 402 18.83 48.83 1.95
C HIS A 402 19.71 47.63 2.34
N GLY A 403 21.04 47.82 2.32
CA GLY A 403 22.02 46.78 2.59
C GLY A 403 22.01 46.23 4.02
N ASP A 404 21.48 46.97 4.98
CA ASP A 404 21.39 46.65 6.41
C ASP A 404 19.97 46.19 6.85
N ALA A 405 19.05 45.98 5.91
CA ALA A 405 17.64 45.63 6.17
C ALA A 405 17.46 44.44 7.14
N TYR A 406 18.29 43.40 7.02
CA TYR A 406 18.24 42.25 7.92
C TYR A 406 18.59 42.62 9.37
N GLU A 407 19.63 43.44 9.57
CA GLU A 407 20.03 43.85 10.93
C GLU A 407 19.00 44.80 11.54
N GLN A 408 18.34 45.64 10.75
CA GLN A 408 17.23 46.49 11.20
C GLN A 408 16.02 45.67 11.66
N VAL A 409 15.57 44.69 10.85
CA VAL A 409 14.46 43.79 11.23
C VAL A 409 14.84 42.93 12.43
N LYS A 410 16.07 42.41 12.47
CA LYS A 410 16.56 41.60 13.59
C LYS A 410 16.68 42.41 14.89
N ALA A 411 17.06 43.69 14.82
CA ALA A 411 17.08 44.56 15.99
C ALA A 411 15.66 44.75 16.55
N LEU A 412 14.65 44.81 15.68
CA LEU A 412 13.24 44.92 16.05
C LEU A 412 12.68 43.60 16.64
N THR A 413 13.07 42.44 16.09
CA THR A 413 12.45 41.14 16.43
C THR A 413 13.17 40.31 17.50
N ARG A 414 14.35 40.75 17.97
CA ARG A 414 15.17 39.94 18.87
C ARG A 414 14.79 40.13 20.34
N GLY A 415 14.07 39.16 20.90
CA GLY A 415 13.86 39.02 22.35
C GLY A 415 12.72 39.86 22.92
N GLU A 416 11.86 40.41 22.06
CA GLU A 416 10.70 41.22 22.43
C GLU A 416 9.44 40.71 21.69
N ASP A 417 8.28 40.85 22.31
CA ASP A 417 6.98 40.60 21.67
C ASP A 417 6.69 41.74 20.69
N VAL A 418 7.04 41.53 19.42
CA VAL A 418 6.81 42.52 18.35
C VAL A 418 5.32 42.62 18.02
N THR A 419 4.86 43.81 17.66
CA THR A 419 3.52 44.07 17.14
C THR A 419 3.56 44.59 15.70
N LEU A 420 2.44 44.54 14.98
CA LEU A 420 2.32 45.22 13.68
C LEU A 420 2.51 46.74 13.78
N ALA A 421 2.25 47.35 14.95
CA ALA A 421 2.49 48.77 15.16
C ALA A 421 3.99 49.10 15.17
N ASP A 422 4.82 48.20 15.71
CA ASP A 422 6.28 48.38 15.74
C ASP A 422 6.87 48.30 14.32
N PHE A 423 6.38 47.38 13.49
CA PHE A 423 6.73 47.35 12.07
C PHE A 423 6.30 48.63 11.33
N ARG A 424 5.09 49.15 11.59
CA ARG A 424 4.62 50.41 10.99
C ARG A 424 5.46 51.61 11.42
N ALA A 425 5.93 51.64 12.68
CA ALA A 425 6.83 52.67 13.16
C ALA A 425 8.18 52.62 12.43
N LEU A 426 8.74 51.42 12.24
CA LEU A 426 9.95 51.23 11.42
C LEU A 426 9.75 51.75 10.00
N PHE A 427 8.62 51.43 9.36
CA PHE A 427 8.34 51.87 7.98
C PHE A 427 8.27 53.40 7.83
N ALA A 428 7.78 54.10 8.85
CA ALA A 428 7.69 55.56 8.84
C ALA A 428 9.06 56.27 8.95
N GLU A 429 10.09 55.58 9.42
CA GLU A 429 11.45 56.11 9.55
C GLU A 429 12.33 55.84 8.31
N LEU A 430 11.87 54.97 7.40
CA LEU A 430 12.60 54.57 6.21
C LEU A 430 12.43 55.59 5.06
N ASP A 431 13.55 55.94 4.42
CA ASP A 431 13.57 56.75 3.19
C ASP A 431 13.30 55.85 1.96
N ILE A 432 12.03 55.50 1.77
CA ILE A 432 11.55 54.62 0.69
C ILE A 432 10.47 55.31 -0.16
N ASP A 433 10.30 54.84 -1.39
CA ASP A 433 9.23 55.32 -2.26
C ASP A 433 7.84 55.11 -1.60
N PRO A 434 6.91 56.09 -1.67
CA PRO A 434 5.56 55.95 -1.13
C PRO A 434 4.81 54.68 -1.57
N ALA A 435 5.03 54.20 -2.79
CA ALA A 435 4.41 52.97 -3.28
C ALA A 435 4.95 51.73 -2.53
N VAL A 436 6.24 51.73 -2.16
CA VAL A 436 6.85 50.65 -1.37
C VAL A 436 6.41 50.73 0.09
N ALA A 437 6.24 51.94 0.63
CA ALA A 437 5.68 52.11 1.96
C ALA A 437 4.23 51.57 2.04
N GLU A 438 3.43 51.73 0.99
CA GLU A 438 2.09 51.13 0.89
C GLU A 438 2.14 49.60 0.82
N GLU A 439 3.07 49.02 0.03
CA GLU A 439 3.31 47.57 -0.05
C GLU A 439 3.65 46.99 1.33
N LEU A 440 4.61 47.61 2.06
CA LEU A 440 5.00 47.20 3.41
C LEU A 440 3.85 47.34 4.42
N ALA A 441 3.06 48.42 4.33
CA ALA A 441 1.94 48.65 5.22
C ALA A 441 0.77 47.67 5.02
N ALA A 442 0.66 47.08 3.83
CA ALA A 442 -0.35 46.06 3.50
C ALA A 442 0.00 44.66 4.04
N LEU A 443 1.26 44.43 4.45
CA LEU A 443 1.69 43.13 4.98
C LEU A 443 0.95 42.78 6.28
N THR A 444 0.39 41.58 6.30
CA THR A 444 -0.13 40.93 7.51
C THR A 444 0.29 39.46 7.49
N PRO A 445 0.46 38.81 8.66
CA PRO A 445 0.74 37.37 8.70
C PRO A 445 -0.27 36.55 7.89
N ALA A 446 -1.56 36.85 7.99
CA ALA A 446 -2.61 36.11 7.29
C ALA A 446 -2.60 36.31 5.75
N ALA A 447 -2.10 37.44 5.26
CA ALA A 447 -1.97 37.69 3.81
C ALA A 447 -0.60 37.30 3.24
N TYR A 448 0.39 37.00 4.10
CA TYR A 448 1.75 36.63 3.70
C TYR A 448 1.89 35.11 3.48
N THR A 449 1.00 34.53 2.67
CA THR A 449 0.99 33.10 2.34
C THR A 449 1.66 32.77 1.01
N GLY A 450 2.20 33.78 0.32
CA GLY A 450 2.88 33.62 -0.96
C GLY A 450 1.95 33.02 -2.01
N LEU A 451 2.44 32.00 -2.72
CA LEU A 451 1.68 31.27 -3.75
C LEU A 451 0.93 30.05 -3.17
N GLY A 452 0.63 30.04 -1.87
CA GLY A 452 0.04 28.88 -1.20
C GLY A 452 -1.26 28.40 -1.87
N ALA A 453 -2.16 29.32 -2.18
CA ALA A 453 -3.43 28.99 -2.82
C ALA A 453 -3.24 28.46 -4.25
N GLU A 454 -2.36 29.06 -5.07
CA GLU A 454 -2.11 28.57 -6.42
C GLU A 454 -1.41 27.21 -6.41
N LEU A 455 -0.48 26.97 -5.49
CA LEU A 455 0.24 25.70 -5.38
C LEU A 455 -0.67 24.55 -4.90
N ALA A 456 -1.74 24.86 -4.15
CA ALA A 456 -2.72 23.85 -3.77
C ALA A 456 -3.50 23.30 -4.99
N ASP A 457 -3.64 24.09 -6.05
CA ASP A 457 -4.31 23.70 -7.30
C ASP A 457 -3.42 22.80 -8.21
N GLU A 458 -2.12 22.63 -7.90
CA GLU A 458 -1.18 21.77 -8.68
C GLU A 458 -1.27 20.27 -8.32
N THR A 459 -2.37 19.83 -7.69
CA THR A 459 -2.54 18.49 -7.09
C THR A 459 -2.82 17.35 -8.06
#